data_AF-A0A4Z2AZR8-F1
#
_entry.id   AF-A0A4Z2AZR8-F1
#
_cell.length_a   1.000
_cell.length_b   1.000
_cell.length_c   1.000
_cell.angle_alpha   90.00
_cell.angle_beta   90.00
_cell.angle_gamma   90.00
#
_symmetry.space_group_name_H-M   'P 1'
#
loop_
_entity.id
_entity.type
_entity.pdbx_description
1 polymer ?
#
loop_
_entity_poly.entity_id
_entity_poly.type
_entity_poly.pdbx_seq_one_letter_code
_entity_poly.pdbx_strand_id
1 'polypeptide(L)'
;MGVKRIYQKLKPTSRCVMGKTHSVSMMSSSCECTEADFECDYGFERQSNGKCAPAFWFHASSVSRRCTAGMMFLNTTGYRKVVSNNCSAGVSMEYTAKRQQCQVQAPKGLHLVTSEGTLTATLGSNCHLPCFSRGGRQCKDEHYTGLR
;
A
#
# COMPACT_ATOMS: atom_id res chain seq x y z
N MET A 1 -14.18 1.17 16.44
CA MET A 1 -12.81 1.40 16.96
C MET A 1 -12.31 0.26 17.87
N GLY A 2 -12.90 -0.94 17.80
CA GLY A 2 -12.29 -2.15 18.35
C GLY A 2 -11.93 -2.19 19.83
N VAL A 3 -12.41 -1.25 20.65
CA VAL A 3 -12.06 -1.15 22.07
C VAL A 3 -13.32 -0.84 22.85
N LYS A 4 -13.61 -1.67 23.84
CA LYS A 4 -14.63 -1.42 24.85
C LYS A 4 -14.04 -0.49 25.91
N ARG A 5 -14.71 0.63 26.17
CA ARG A 5 -14.33 1.61 27.19
C ARG A 5 -15.40 1.68 28.27
N ILE A 6 -14.99 1.53 29.52
CA ILE A 6 -15.88 1.67 30.67
C ILE A 6 -15.57 3.00 31.34
N TYR A 7 -16.62 3.80 31.56
CA TYR A 7 -16.53 5.13 32.16
C TYR A 7 -17.22 5.11 33.52
N GLN A 8 -16.56 5.67 34.53
CA GLN A 8 -17.19 5.92 35.81
C GLN A 8 -18.06 7.17 35.73
N LYS A 9 -19.29 7.06 36.26
CA LYS A 9 -20.23 8.18 36.37
C LYS A 9 -20.60 8.37 37.84
N LEU A 10 -20.85 9.62 38.23
CA LEU A 10 -21.40 9.94 39.53
C LEU A 10 -22.75 9.24 39.72
N LYS A 11 -23.02 8.80 40.95
CA LYS A 11 -24.33 8.22 41.28
C LYS A 11 -25.39 9.32 41.19
N PRO A 12 -26.57 9.05 40.62
CA PRO A 12 -27.63 10.05 40.52
C PRO A 12 -28.03 10.68 41.86
N THR A 13 -27.91 9.92 42.95
CA THR A 13 -28.27 10.36 44.31
C THR A 13 -27.12 11.04 45.07
N SER A 14 -25.90 11.10 44.51
CA SER A 14 -24.75 11.70 45.21
C SER A 14 -24.74 13.22 45.08
N ARG A 15 -24.52 13.92 46.20
CA ARG A 15 -24.30 15.38 46.25
C ARG A 15 -22.82 15.71 46.44
N CYS A 16 -21.98 15.28 45.50
CA CYS A 16 -20.56 15.59 45.48
C CYS A 16 -20.12 16.07 44.09
N VAL A 17 -19.00 16.79 44.04
CA VAL A 17 -18.42 17.31 42.80
C VAL A 17 -17.18 16.49 42.48
N MET A 18 -17.00 16.09 41.22
CA MET A 18 -15.76 15.44 40.79
C MET A 18 -14.59 16.41 40.96
N GLY A 19 -13.55 15.99 41.68
CA GLY A 19 -12.36 16.81 41.94
C GLY A 19 -11.58 17.14 40.66
N LYS A 20 -10.80 18.23 40.68
CA LYS A 20 -10.01 18.72 39.52
C LYS A 20 -8.97 17.72 38.99
N THR A 21 -8.58 16.74 39.80
CA THR A 21 -7.57 15.70 39.46
C THR A 21 -8.19 14.33 39.19
N HIS A 22 -9.52 14.22 39.11
CA HIS A 22 -10.16 12.95 38.76
C HIS A 22 -9.84 12.60 37.30
N SER A 23 -8.89 11.69 37.11
CA SER A 23 -8.80 10.94 35.87
C SER A 23 -10.03 10.03 35.80
N VAL A 24 -10.79 10.13 34.71
CA VAL A 24 -11.78 9.11 34.39
C VAL A 24 -11.00 7.81 34.27
N SER A 25 -11.12 6.94 35.27
CA SER A 25 -10.50 5.61 35.23
C SER A 25 -11.15 4.85 34.08
N MET A 26 -10.44 4.83 32.95
CA MET A 26 -10.89 4.23 31.71
C MET A 26 -10.35 2.82 31.66
N MET A 27 -11.15 1.85 32.09
CA MET A 27 -10.83 0.45 31.77
C MET A 27 -11.09 0.27 30.27
N SER A 28 -10.03 -0.07 29.53
CA SER A 28 -10.10 -0.37 28.10
C SER A 28 -9.74 -1.83 27.85
N SER A 29 -10.59 -2.53 27.11
CA SER A 29 -10.31 -3.89 26.63
C SER A 29 -10.46 -3.95 25.12
N SER A 30 -9.55 -4.66 24.44
CA SER A 30 -9.67 -4.93 23.01
C SER A 30 -10.89 -5.81 22.70
N CYS A 31 -11.56 -5.56 21.58
CA CYS A 31 -12.63 -6.39 21.04
C CYS A 31 -12.14 -7.23 19.87
N GLU A 32 -12.87 -8.29 19.54
CA GLU A 32 -12.63 -9.04 18.30
C GLU A 32 -12.92 -8.16 17.08
N CYS A 33 -12.08 -8.25 16.05
CA CYS A 33 -12.32 -7.52 14.81
C CYS A 33 -13.50 -8.12 14.07
N THR A 34 -14.34 -7.24 13.51
CA THR A 34 -15.47 -7.54 12.63
C THR A 34 -15.26 -6.92 11.25
N GLU A 35 -16.11 -7.22 10.27
CA GLU A 35 -16.04 -6.61 8.94
C GLU A 35 -16.14 -5.07 8.98
N ALA A 36 -16.87 -4.53 9.96
CA ALA A 36 -17.04 -3.09 10.16
C ALA A 36 -15.76 -2.38 10.67
N ASP A 37 -14.74 -3.13 11.10
CA ASP A 37 -13.46 -2.59 11.52
C ASP A 37 -12.47 -2.41 10.35
N PHE A 38 -12.89 -2.76 9.14
CA PHE A 38 -12.13 -2.65 7.89
C PHE A 38 -12.82 -1.73 6.88
N GLU A 39 -12.00 -1.05 6.07
CA GLU A 39 -12.43 -0.19 4.97
C GLU A 39 -11.76 -0.62 3.66
N CYS A 40 -12.28 -0.20 2.51
CA CYS A 40 -11.69 -0.56 1.22
C CYS A 40 -10.28 0.05 1.07
N ASP A 41 -9.34 -0.77 0.61
CA ASP A 41 -7.97 -0.34 0.36
C ASP A 41 -7.89 0.50 -0.93
N TYR A 42 -6.73 1.12 -1.16
CA TYR A 42 -6.49 1.93 -2.35
C TYR A 42 -6.83 1.16 -3.65
N GLY A 43 -7.66 1.77 -4.49
CA GLY A 43 -8.08 1.18 -5.76
C GLY A 43 -9.20 0.14 -5.64
N PHE A 44 -9.76 -0.05 -4.44
CA PHE A 44 -10.96 -0.86 -4.22
C PHE A 44 -12.13 0.04 -3.83
N GLU A 45 -13.31 -0.27 -4.36
CA GLU A 45 -14.55 0.45 -4.11
C GLU A 45 -15.61 -0.49 -3.57
N ARG A 46 -16.47 0.05 -2.70
CA ARG A 46 -17.53 -0.74 -2.06
C ARG A 46 -18.66 -0.95 -3.05
N GLN A 47 -18.95 -2.22 -3.35
CA GLN A 47 -20.01 -2.63 -4.26
C GLN A 47 -21.38 -2.67 -3.55
N SER A 48 -22.46 -2.84 -4.32
CA SER A 48 -23.83 -2.93 -3.81
C SER A 48 -24.05 -4.09 -2.82
N ASN A 49 -23.25 -5.15 -2.93
CA ASN A 49 -23.23 -6.28 -2.00
C ASN A 49 -22.50 -5.99 -0.68
N GLY A 50 -21.99 -4.76 -0.49
CA GLY A 50 -21.25 -4.34 0.70
C GLY A 50 -19.78 -4.74 0.75
N LYS A 51 -19.28 -5.52 -0.23
CA LYS A 51 -17.89 -5.98 -0.33
C LYS A 51 -17.03 -5.01 -1.13
N CYS A 52 -15.74 -4.95 -0.84
CA CYS A 52 -14.76 -4.19 -1.60
C CYS A 52 -14.32 -4.98 -2.85
N ALA A 53 -14.42 -4.35 -4.02
CA ALA A 53 -13.96 -4.90 -5.29
C ALA A 53 -13.06 -3.88 -6.01
N PRO A 54 -12.12 -4.32 -6.86
CA PRO A 54 -11.23 -3.39 -7.56
C PRO A 54 -12.04 -2.42 -8.43
N ALA A 55 -11.68 -1.14 -8.36
CA ALA A 55 -12.22 -0.10 -9.21
C ALA A 55 -11.79 -0.33 -10.67
N PHE A 56 -12.56 0.18 -11.63
CA PHE A 56 -12.33 -0.07 -13.06
C PHE A 56 -10.94 0.39 -13.56
N TRP A 57 -10.38 1.43 -12.95
CA TRP A 57 -9.07 2.00 -13.30
C TRP A 57 -7.90 1.30 -12.57
N PHE A 58 -8.21 0.48 -11.56
CA PHE A 58 -7.21 -0.11 -10.70
C PHE A 58 -6.96 -1.58 -11.06
N HIS A 59 -5.73 -1.86 -11.47
CA HIS A 59 -5.27 -3.23 -11.66
C HIS A 59 -4.42 -3.66 -10.47
N ALA A 60 -4.92 -4.60 -9.65
CA ALA A 60 -4.21 -5.13 -8.49
C ALA A 60 -2.82 -5.72 -8.84
N SER A 61 -2.67 -6.25 -10.05
CA SER A 61 -1.39 -6.73 -10.60
C SER A 61 -0.34 -5.63 -10.79
N SER A 62 -0.71 -4.35 -10.67
CA SER A 62 0.21 -3.21 -10.78
C SER A 62 0.87 -2.81 -9.46
N VAL A 63 0.43 -3.34 -8.32
CA VAL A 63 1.01 -3.05 -6.99
C VAL A 63 2.47 -3.53 -6.90
N SER A 64 2.86 -4.49 -7.74
CA SER A 64 4.23 -4.98 -7.85
C SER A 64 5.22 -4.03 -8.54
N ARG A 65 4.81 -2.80 -8.90
CA ARG A 65 5.63 -1.83 -9.66
C ARG A 65 7.01 -1.55 -9.04
N ARG A 66 7.21 -1.84 -7.75
CA ARG A 66 8.48 -1.67 -7.04
C ARG A 66 8.90 -2.92 -6.27
N CYS A 67 8.56 -4.11 -6.75
CA CYS A 67 9.09 -5.30 -6.11
C CYS A 67 10.34 -5.86 -6.78
N THR A 68 11.42 -5.93 -6.00
CA THR A 68 12.66 -6.56 -6.39
C THR A 68 12.57 -8.07 -6.19
N ALA A 69 13.19 -8.85 -7.08
CA ALA A 69 13.26 -10.30 -6.95
C ALA A 69 13.90 -10.68 -5.60
N GLY A 70 13.28 -11.61 -4.87
CA GLY A 70 13.73 -12.04 -3.54
C GLY A 70 13.13 -11.26 -2.37
N MET A 71 12.49 -10.11 -2.60
CA MET A 71 11.74 -9.40 -1.55
C MET A 71 10.32 -9.98 -1.37
N MET A 72 9.77 -9.77 -0.18
CA MET A 72 8.35 -10.01 0.10
C MET A 72 7.56 -8.70 0.03
N PHE A 73 6.37 -8.76 -0.55
CA PHE A 73 5.41 -7.67 -0.56
C PHE A 73 4.13 -8.06 0.17
N LEU A 74 3.38 -7.06 0.61
CA LEU A 74 2.05 -7.25 1.17
C LEU A 74 1.04 -7.17 0.03
N ASN A 75 0.43 -8.31 -0.30
CA ASN A 75 -0.66 -8.38 -1.25
C ASN A 75 -1.97 -8.04 -0.54
N THR A 76 -2.63 -6.97 -0.99
CA THR A 76 -3.90 -6.52 -0.41
C THR A 76 -5.02 -7.48 -0.76
N THR A 77 -5.92 -7.74 0.19
CA THR A 77 -7.17 -8.47 -0.04
C THR A 77 -8.30 -7.55 -0.52
N GLY A 78 -8.00 -6.26 -0.71
CA GLY A 78 -8.96 -5.21 -1.04
C GLY A 78 -9.48 -4.43 0.17
N TYR A 79 -9.01 -4.79 1.37
CA TYR A 79 -9.40 -4.18 2.63
C TYR A 79 -8.18 -3.72 3.41
N ARG A 80 -8.38 -2.69 4.23
CA ARG A 80 -7.39 -2.21 5.20
C ARG A 80 -8.07 -1.93 6.52
N LYS A 81 -7.33 -2.11 7.62
CA LYS A 81 -7.84 -1.83 8.96
C LYS A 81 -8.05 -0.32 9.12
N VAL A 82 -9.19 0.08 9.68
CA VAL A 82 -9.48 1.49 9.96
C VAL A 82 -8.40 2.07 10.89
N VAL A 83 -7.87 3.24 10.54
CA VAL A 83 -6.81 3.90 11.32
C VAL A 83 -7.30 4.15 12.75
N SER A 84 -6.45 3.92 13.76
CA SER A 84 -6.77 4.01 15.20
C SER A 84 -7.72 2.91 15.73
N ASN A 85 -8.06 1.90 14.92
CA ASN A 85 -8.84 0.76 15.37
C ASN A 85 -7.94 -0.33 15.99
N ASN A 86 -8.07 -0.52 17.30
CA ASN A 86 -7.25 -1.45 18.08
C ASN A 86 -7.91 -2.81 18.34
N CYS A 87 -8.87 -3.23 17.51
CA CYS A 87 -9.42 -4.59 17.60
C CYS A 87 -8.30 -5.65 17.40
N SER A 88 -8.48 -6.84 17.96
CA SER A 88 -7.53 -7.96 17.85
C SER A 88 -8.28 -9.26 17.58
N ALA A 89 -7.68 -10.22 16.86
CA ALA A 89 -8.31 -11.50 16.52
C ALA A 89 -9.59 -11.35 15.66
N GLY A 90 -10.49 -12.34 15.70
CA GLY A 90 -11.68 -12.39 14.85
C GLY A 90 -11.35 -12.51 13.36
N VAL A 91 -12.06 -11.75 12.52
CA VAL A 91 -11.87 -11.76 11.05
C VAL A 91 -10.60 -11.04 10.59
N SER A 92 -9.75 -10.56 11.51
CA SER A 92 -8.57 -9.79 11.16
C SER A 92 -7.63 -10.52 10.20
N MET A 93 -7.48 -11.83 10.30
CA MET A 93 -6.59 -12.61 9.43
C MET A 93 -7.10 -12.72 7.98
N GLU A 94 -8.42 -12.64 7.78
CA GLU A 94 -9.04 -12.71 6.45
C GLU A 94 -8.87 -11.40 5.68
N TYR A 95 -9.05 -10.29 6.38
CA TYR A 95 -9.02 -8.95 5.80
C TYR A 95 -7.63 -8.28 5.80
N THR A 96 -6.65 -8.83 6.52
CA THR A 96 -5.28 -8.28 6.52
C THR A 96 -4.52 -8.69 5.26
N ALA A 97 -3.73 -7.75 4.72
CA ALA A 97 -2.85 -8.01 3.58
C ALA A 97 -1.89 -9.20 3.85
N LYS A 98 -1.77 -10.09 2.87
CA LYS A 98 -0.97 -11.32 2.98
C LYS A 98 0.43 -11.11 2.45
N ARG A 99 1.43 -11.63 3.15
CA ARG A 99 2.83 -11.61 2.66
C ARG A 99 2.97 -12.58 1.49
N GLN A 100 3.45 -12.09 0.37
CA GLN A 100 3.70 -12.88 -0.83
C GLN A 100 5.10 -12.56 -1.37
N GLN A 101 5.75 -13.57 -1.96
CA GLN A 101 7.06 -13.39 -2.58
C GLN A 101 6.92 -12.77 -3.97
N CYS A 102 7.87 -11.91 -4.33
CA CYS A 102 7.87 -11.29 -5.64
C CYS A 102 8.40 -12.22 -6.71
N GLN A 103 7.62 -12.36 -7.78
CA GLN A 103 8.03 -13.04 -8.99
C GLN A 103 8.91 -12.11 -9.84
N VAL A 104 9.81 -12.71 -10.63
CA VAL A 104 10.61 -11.98 -11.60
C VAL A 104 9.68 -11.44 -12.69
N GLN A 105 9.54 -10.12 -12.77
CA GLN A 105 8.75 -9.48 -13.83
C GLN A 105 9.65 -9.16 -15.02
N ALA A 106 9.07 -8.86 -16.19
CA ALA A 106 9.82 -8.27 -17.30
C ALA A 106 9.99 -6.74 -17.09
N PRO A 107 11.08 -6.11 -17.56
CA PRO A 107 11.22 -4.66 -17.50
C PRO A 107 10.12 -3.99 -18.34
N LYS A 108 9.48 -2.96 -17.78
CA LYS A 108 8.41 -2.19 -18.45
C LYS A 108 8.87 -0.77 -18.75
N GLY A 109 8.37 -0.21 -19.85
CA GLY A 109 8.65 1.17 -20.24
C GLY A 109 10.12 1.39 -20.60
N LEU A 110 10.67 0.49 -21.40
CA LEU A 110 12.00 0.66 -21.99
C LEU A 110 11.96 1.86 -22.94
N HIS A 111 12.84 2.83 -22.72
CA HIS A 111 12.97 3.99 -23.60
C HIS A 111 14.44 4.21 -23.93
N LEU A 112 14.73 4.25 -25.24
CA LEU A 112 16.03 4.59 -25.77
C LEU A 112 16.01 6.08 -26.12
N VAL A 113 17.01 6.81 -25.66
CA VAL A 113 17.21 8.22 -26.00
C VAL A 113 18.62 8.33 -26.58
N THR A 114 18.85 9.28 -27.48
CA THR A 114 20.21 9.71 -27.84
C THR A 114 20.56 10.97 -27.05
N SER A 115 21.84 11.27 -26.88
CA SER A 115 22.26 12.52 -26.21
C SER A 115 21.66 13.79 -26.83
N GLU A 116 21.37 13.76 -28.13
CA GLU A 116 20.81 14.88 -28.88
C GLU A 116 19.28 14.80 -29.07
N GLY A 117 18.62 13.78 -28.52
CA GLY A 117 17.17 13.58 -28.63
C GLY A 117 16.68 13.24 -30.04
N THR A 118 17.56 13.14 -31.04
CA THR A 118 17.26 12.75 -32.42
C THR A 118 17.87 11.39 -32.76
N LEU A 119 17.17 10.57 -33.55
CA LEU A 119 17.67 9.27 -34.02
C LEU A 119 18.54 9.39 -35.27
N THR A 120 19.21 10.54 -35.44
CA THR A 120 20.05 10.85 -36.60
C THR A 120 21.46 11.12 -36.12
N ALA A 121 22.45 10.55 -36.80
CA ALA A 121 23.86 10.73 -36.49
C ALA A 121 24.64 10.99 -37.79
N THR A 122 25.65 11.85 -37.71
CA THR A 122 26.62 12.04 -38.78
C THR A 122 27.57 10.85 -38.88
N LEU A 123 27.92 10.45 -40.11
CA LEU A 123 28.84 9.35 -40.35
C LEU A 123 30.21 9.66 -39.71
N GLY A 124 30.71 8.75 -38.88
CA GLY A 124 31.97 8.93 -38.13
C GLY A 124 31.83 9.54 -36.73
N SER A 125 30.60 9.81 -36.26
CA SER A 125 30.35 10.35 -34.91
C SER A 125 30.06 9.26 -33.87
N ASN A 126 30.62 9.40 -32.66
CA ASN A 126 30.33 8.50 -31.55
C ASN A 126 28.95 8.81 -30.97
N CYS A 127 28.05 7.82 -30.99
CA CYS A 127 26.71 7.95 -30.44
C CYS A 127 26.61 7.24 -29.09
N HIS A 128 26.11 7.93 -28.08
CA HIS A 128 25.76 7.32 -26.79
C HIS A 128 24.24 7.18 -26.69
N LEU A 129 23.77 5.96 -26.44
CA LEU A 129 22.34 5.65 -26.30
C LEU A 129 22.04 5.22 -24.86
N PRO A 130 21.78 6.16 -23.94
CA PRO A 130 21.33 5.79 -22.61
C PRO A 130 19.98 5.05 -22.67
N CYS A 131 19.88 3.95 -21.94
CA CYS A 131 18.66 3.16 -21.85
C CYS A 131 17.99 3.31 -20.49
N PHE A 132 16.75 3.78 -20.49
CA PHE A 132 15.96 3.99 -19.29
C PHE A 132 14.87 2.93 -19.16
N SER A 133 14.70 2.37 -17.96
CA SER A 133 13.55 1.53 -17.63
C SER A 133 12.84 2.10 -16.40
N ARG A 134 11.50 2.13 -16.43
CA ARG A 134 10.68 2.59 -15.29
C ARG A 134 10.61 1.58 -14.14
N GLY A 135 11.17 0.38 -14.32
CA GLY A 135 11.03 -0.77 -13.43
C GLY A 135 12.23 -1.06 -12.53
N GLY A 136 13.14 -0.10 -12.32
CA GLY A 136 14.26 -0.23 -11.38
C GLY A 136 15.36 -1.21 -11.79
N ARG A 137 15.35 -1.72 -13.02
CA ARG A 137 16.49 -2.46 -13.60
C ARG A 137 17.24 -1.53 -14.55
N GLN A 138 18.50 -1.25 -14.24
CA GLN A 138 19.43 -0.60 -15.16
C GLN A 138 19.51 -1.44 -16.43
N CYS A 139 19.28 -0.83 -17.60
CA CYS A 139 19.72 -1.44 -18.85
C CYS A 139 21.25 -1.50 -18.83
N LYS A 140 21.85 -2.49 -19.49
CA LYS A 140 23.25 -2.36 -19.89
C LYS A 140 23.31 -1.30 -20.98
N ASP A 141 24.03 -0.21 -20.74
CA ASP A 141 24.32 0.77 -21.78
C ASP A 141 25.23 0.10 -22.83
N GLU A 142 24.78 0.04 -24.08
CA GLU A 142 25.58 -0.48 -25.20
C GLU A 142 26.23 0.69 -25.93
N HIS A 143 27.56 0.69 -25.95
CA HIS A 143 28.35 1.60 -26.78
C HIS A 143 28.49 1.00 -28.18
N TYR A 144 27.80 1.58 -29.16
CA TYR A 144 28.05 1.27 -30.57
C TYR A 144 29.03 2.29 -31.16
N THR A 145 30.24 1.85 -31.47
CA THR A 145 31.14 2.55 -32.39
C THR A 145 30.60 2.36 -33.81
N GLY A 146 30.34 3.47 -34.51
CA GLY A 146 29.83 3.44 -35.88
C GLY A 146 30.70 2.56 -36.78
N LEU A 147 30.06 1.65 -37.51
CA LEU A 147 30.67 0.81 -38.54
C LEU A 147 31.47 1.68 -39.51
N ARG A 148 32.72 1.26 -39.73
CA ARG A 148 33.68 1.87 -40.64
C ARG A 148 33.31 1.59 -42.10
#